data_AF-A0A4D6LSA8-F1
#
_entry.id   AF-A0A4D6LSA8-F1
#
_cell.length_a   1.000
_cell.length_b   1.000
_cell.length_c   1.000
_cell.angle_alpha   90.00
_cell.angle_beta   90.00
_cell.angle_gamma   90.00
#
_symmetry.space_group_name_H-M   'P 1'
#
loop_
_entity.id
_entity.type
_entity.pdbx_description
1 polymer ?
#
loop_
_entity_poly.entity_id
_entity_poly.type
_entity_poly.pdbx_seq_one_letter_code
_entity_poly.pdbx_strand_id
1 'polypeptide(L)' 'MVAGSLTPETIKKICNGDCSGEPVLQVIDMKPMKHSEEERASNSNKYRLLLSHG' A
#
# COMPACT_ATOMS: atom_id res chain seq x y z
N MET A 1 -11.75 4.46 -21.88
CA MET A 1 -11.72 4.53 -20.40
C MET A 1 -10.44 5.24 -20.02
N VAL A 2 -10.53 6.40 -19.38
CA VAL A 2 -9.34 7.03 -18.79
C VAL A 2 -9.18 6.36 -17.43
N ALA A 3 -8.19 5.49 -17.29
CA ALA A 3 -7.76 5.07 -15.97
C ALA A 3 -7.41 6.36 -15.21
N GLY A 4 -8.02 6.61 -14.04
CA GLY A 4 -7.64 7.76 -13.22
C GLY A 4 -6.12 7.76 -13.07
N SER A 5 -5.48 8.88 -13.42
CA SER A 5 -4.02 8.95 -13.44
C SER A 5 -3.49 8.60 -12.05
N LEU A 6 -2.55 7.66 -11.98
CA LEU A 6 -1.79 7.42 -10.76
C LEU A 6 -1.14 8.74 -10.33
N THR A 7 -0.96 8.92 -9.02
CA THR A 7 -0.32 10.13 -8.49
C THR A 7 1.20 9.95 -8.55
N PRO A 8 1.90 10.56 -9.53
CA PRO A 8 3.31 10.30 -9.76
C PRO A 8 4.17 10.77 -8.59
N GLU A 9 5.30 10.08 -8.39
CA GLU A 9 6.29 10.34 -7.34
C GLU A 9 5.78 10.27 -5.88
N THR A 10 4.52 9.89 -5.64
CA THR A 10 3.97 9.95 -4.28
C THR A 10 4.63 8.98 -3.32
N ILE A 11 5.01 7.76 -3.74
CA ILE A 11 5.72 6.83 -2.84
C ILE A 11 7.02 7.47 -2.35
N LYS A 12 7.74 8.20 -3.23
CA LYS A 12 8.96 8.92 -2.86
C LYS A 12 8.67 10.05 -1.85
N LYS A 13 7.58 10.82 -2.04
CA LYS A 13 7.15 11.87 -1.10
C LYS A 13 6.80 11.31 0.28
N ILE A 14 6.01 10.23 0.32
CA ILE A 14 5.64 9.53 1.56
C ILE A 14 6.88 9.01 2.28
N CYS A 15 7.80 8.37 1.56
CA CYS A 15 9.06 7.88 2.13
C CYS A 15 9.97 9.01 2.64
N ASN A 16 9.80 10.23 2.13
CA ASN A 16 10.49 11.43 2.60
C ASN A 16 9.76 12.15 3.75
N GLY A 17 8.63 11.61 4.25
CA GLY A 17 7.87 12.14 5.37
C GLY A 17 6.73 13.10 4.99
N ASP A 18 6.48 13.33 3.71
CA ASP A 18 5.31 14.09 3.25
C ASP A 18 4.12 13.14 3.03
N CYS A 19 3.29 13.03 4.07
CA CYS A 19 2.08 12.21 4.08
C CYS A 19 0.81 13.02 3.81
N SER A 20 0.93 14.18 3.14
CA SER A 20 -0.22 15.02 2.83
C SER A 20 -1.01 14.49 1.61
N GLY A 21 -2.34 14.62 1.66
CA GLY A 21 -3.24 14.28 0.55
C GLY A 21 -3.68 12.81 0.47
N GLU A 22 -4.37 12.47 -0.63
CA GLU A 22 -4.94 11.15 -0.89
C GLU A 22 -4.42 10.60 -2.23
N PRO A 23 -3.32 9.84 -2.22
CA PRO A 23 -2.71 9.37 -3.46
C PRO A 23 -3.45 8.20 -4.09
N VAL A 24 -3.53 8.22 -5.41
CA VAL A 24 -4.02 7.11 -6.22
C VAL A 24 -2.84 6.24 -6.64
N LEU A 25 -2.79 5.02 -6.12
CA LEU A 25 -1.75 4.01 -6.40
C LEU A 25 -2.38 2.77 -7.02
N GLN A 26 -1.61 2.07 -7.85
CA GLN A 26 -2.01 0.78 -8.39
C GLN A 26 -1.49 -0.35 -7.50
N VAL A 27 -2.36 -1.33 -7.21
CA VAL A 27 -1.94 -2.59 -6.58
C VAL A 27 -1.38 -3.52 -7.66
N ILE A 28 -0.11 -3.92 -7.52
CA ILE A 28 0.59 -4.82 -8.44
C ILE A 28 0.55 -6.27 -7.95
N ASP A 29 0.73 -6.48 -6.65
CA ASP A 29 0.72 -7.81 -6.02
C ASP A 29 0.17 -7.71 -4.60
N MET A 30 -0.43 -8.80 -4.11
CA MET A 30 -0.97 -8.89 -2.76
C MET A 30 -0.73 -10.30 -2.22
N LYS A 31 -0.03 -10.39 -1.08
CA LYS A 31 0.32 -11.67 -0.43
C LYS A 31 -0.15 -11.71 1.01
N PRO A 32 -0.75 -12.82 1.48
CA PRO A 32 -1.09 -12.97 2.90
C PRO A 32 0.20 -13.01 3.73
N MET A 33 0.19 -12.32 4.87
CA MET A 33 1.31 -12.33 5.80
C MET A 33 1.11 -13.46 6.80
N LYS A 34 2.15 -14.27 7.04
CA LYS A 34 2.10 -15.32 8.06
C LYS A 34 2.05 -14.65 9.43
N HIS A 35 1.06 -14.99 10.24
CA HIS A 35 0.95 -14.49 11.60
C HIS A 35 2.10 -15.04 12.46
N SER A 36 2.81 -14.14 13.15
CA SER A 36 3.62 -14.49 14.32
C SER A 36 2.69 -15.02 15.42
N GLU A 37 3.12 -15.96 16.26
CA GLU A 37 2.26 -16.55 17.31
C GLU A 37 1.67 -15.50 18.27
N GLU A 38 2.36 -14.37 18.48
CA GLU A 38 1.89 -13.22 19.28
C GLU A 38 0.75 -12.41 18.62
N GLU A 39 0.57 -12.47 17.29
CA GLU A 39 -0.42 -11.67 16.57
C GLU A 39 -1.77 -12.38 16.38
N ARG A 40 -1.90 -13.62 16.83
CA ARG A 40 -3.17 -14.38 16.79
C ARG A 40 -4.30 -13.75 17.63
N ALA A 41 -3.96 -12.86 18.56
CA ALA A 41 -4.95 -12.13 19.35
C ALA A 41 -5.74 -11.08 18.53
N SER A 42 -5.19 -10.63 17.39
CA SER A 42 -5.89 -9.72 16.47
C SER A 42 -6.40 -10.53 15.28
N ASN A 43 -7.70 -10.84 15.25
CA ASN A 43 -8.40 -11.58 14.21
C ASN A 43 -8.49 -10.80 12.86
N SER A 44 -7.44 -10.07 12.49
CA SER A 44 -7.36 -9.31 11.25
C SER A 44 -6.40 -10.00 10.29
N ASN A 45 -6.91 -10.44 9.13
CA ASN A 45 -6.07 -10.95 8.06
C ASN A 45 -5.12 -9.84 7.60
N LYS A 46 -3.81 -10.06 7.77
CA LYS A 46 -2.78 -9.10 7.33
C LYS A 46 -2.28 -9.45 5.93
N TYR A 47 -2.17 -8.44 5.08
CA TYR A 47 -1.67 -8.57 3.72
C TYR A 47 -0.48 -7.64 3.49
N ARG A 48 0.50 -8.13 2.72
CA ARG A 48 1.56 -7.31 2.14
C ARG A 48 1.14 -6.91 0.72
N LEU A 49 1.20 -5.62 0.43
CA LEU A 49 0.89 -5.07 -0.89
C LEU A 49 2.16 -4.60 -1.59
N LEU A 50 2.25 -4.85 -2.90
CA LEU A 50 3.17 -4.17 -3.80
C LEU A 50 2.39 -3.08 -4.53
N LEU A 51 2.79 -1.82 -4.37
CA LEU A 51 2.10 -0.66 -4.92
C LEU A 51 2.98 0.03 -5.98
N SER A 52 2.35 0.61 -7.00
CA SER A 52 2.99 1.44 -8.03
C SER A 52 2.32 2.82 -8.12
N HIS A 53 3.11 3.85 -8.38
CA HIS A 53 2.65 5.22 -8.63
C HIS A 53 2.77 5.66 -10.10
N GLY A 54 2.99 4.71 -11.02
CA GLY A 54 3.26 4.98 -12.44
C GLY A 54 4.74 4.91 -12.76
#